data_AF-A0A538DCY1-F1
#
_entry.id   AF-A0A538DCY1-F1
#
_cell.length_a   1.000
_cell.length_b   1.000
_cell.length_c   1.000
_cell.angle_alpha   90.00
_cell.angle_beta   90.00
_cell.angle_gamma   90.00
#
_symmetry.space_group_name_H-M   'P 1'
#
loop_
_entity.id
_entity.type
_entity.pdbx_description
1 polymer ?
#
loop_
_entity_poly.entity_id
_entity_poly.type
_entity_poly.pdbx_seq_one_letter_code
_entity_poly.pdbx_strand_id
1 'polypeptide(L)'
;MRRVGPHRLHRHDPRDERQRAHGRGGENRLDATRAVGSLSHRRHRGHVHGRPWSARSDHHHHVVPEHELRDPHRVRLRRLTIGLVLARRRRHLHQGCRRRCRLGGQDRSRHPRGRSAQSRDHCRQRGRQRRRLCRHGRRLVRELRSHARRVDHPRRRRVPIDRHEPRTRLGVPGRGSRHRFRGVGFLVAGILTVIGTFIVAIGYVGNDDGAGKTTNAGWKCFGAVVVGLVLAQVVSRLTEYFTATHYGPVKEIAESARTGPATVVLSGTAAGLESTVYAIIAIALAIGAALWMGGGNLQLSFYLVALAGMGMLATTGVIVSEDTFGPVSDNAAGIAEMSGEFHGEPARIMVALDAVGNTTKAVTKGFAIGSAVIAAVALFASYIETIGSELKLPDVGTALFRNIATQINVADPKTFIGLLIGGSVPFLFSSLAIRAVGRTAGVVVQEVRDQFADGKIMSGEKKPDYGPVIDICTAASLRELATPALLAVLAPVIIGFGISYFALGAFLAAVILTGQLMANYLSNAGGAWDNAKKYIEDGHEGGKGYDAHKAAVIGDTVGDPFKDTAGPAFNPLIKVMNLVSLLILPAIIGLKDNDGARFSIAAAALVVLIGALTFSARQKTSLGETRVAATLRR
;
A
#
# COMPACT_ATOMS: atom_id res chain seq x y z
N MET A 1 41.09 30.74 -19.30
CA MET A 1 40.92 30.19 -20.67
C MET A 1 42.05 29.21 -20.97
N ARG A 2 41.93 28.35 -22.00
CA ARG A 2 43.01 27.44 -22.48
C ARG A 2 43.71 28.00 -23.72
N ARG A 3 45.01 27.72 -23.85
CA ARG A 3 45.73 27.21 -25.07
C ARG A 3 47.11 26.73 -24.60
N VAL A 4 47.43 25.43 -24.65
CA VAL A 4 47.92 24.59 -25.78
C VAL A 4 49.46 24.46 -25.74
N GLY A 5 49.99 23.23 -25.86
CA GLY A 5 51.44 22.89 -25.83
C GLY A 5 52.11 22.91 -27.23
N PRO A 6 53.17 22.10 -27.54
CA PRO A 6 53.34 20.70 -27.10
C PRO A 6 54.79 20.11 -26.93
N HIS A 7 54.85 18.84 -26.50
CA HIS A 7 55.79 17.74 -26.88
C HIS A 7 57.30 17.63 -26.46
N ARG A 8 57.60 16.42 -25.89
CA ARG A 8 58.74 15.47 -26.10
C ARG A 8 60.03 15.46 -25.21
N LEU A 9 60.13 14.36 -24.43
CA LEU A 9 61.25 13.40 -24.26
C LEU A 9 62.50 13.66 -23.35
N HIS A 10 62.59 12.85 -22.28
CA HIS A 10 63.79 12.17 -21.67
C HIS A 10 65.10 12.92 -21.29
N ARG A 11 65.52 12.82 -19.99
CA ARG A 11 66.53 11.90 -19.38
C ARG A 11 67.32 12.53 -18.18
N HIS A 12 67.68 11.69 -17.19
CA HIS A 12 68.59 11.86 -16.02
C HIS A 12 68.23 12.95 -14.95
N ASP A 13 68.32 12.78 -13.61
CA ASP A 13 69.17 11.98 -12.66
C ASP A 13 70.51 12.71 -12.33
N PRO A 14 71.17 12.65 -11.12
CA PRO A 14 71.04 11.71 -9.98
C PRO A 14 71.20 12.31 -8.52
N ARG A 15 71.48 11.42 -7.52
CA ARG A 15 72.16 11.55 -6.18
C ARG A 15 71.31 11.03 -4.99
N ASP A 16 71.71 9.98 -4.25
CA ASP A 16 72.78 9.82 -3.22
C ASP A 16 72.36 10.37 -1.81
N GLU A 17 72.67 9.77 -0.64
CA GLU A 17 73.68 8.73 -0.31
C GLU A 17 73.37 7.93 1.00
N ARG A 18 73.94 6.70 1.15
CA ARG A 18 74.49 5.93 2.33
C ARG A 18 73.94 6.11 3.79
N GLN A 19 73.98 5.16 4.76
CA GLN A 19 74.63 3.85 5.04
C GLN A 19 73.63 2.97 5.89
N ARG A 20 73.49 1.63 5.77
CA ARG A 20 74.32 0.45 6.14
C ARG A 20 74.48 0.19 7.67
N ALA A 21 74.41 -1.04 8.21
CA ALA A 21 74.03 -2.41 7.74
C ALA A 21 73.73 -3.28 9.01
N HIS A 22 73.47 -4.60 9.11
CA HIS A 22 73.57 -5.86 8.33
C HIS A 22 72.42 -6.82 8.80
N GLY A 23 72.20 -8.08 8.37
CA GLY A 23 72.77 -8.94 7.30
C GLY A 23 72.77 -10.46 7.67
N ARG A 24 72.55 -11.35 6.68
CA ARG A 24 72.36 -12.84 6.74
C ARG A 24 70.98 -13.32 7.24
N GLY A 25 70.35 -14.37 6.69
CA GLY A 25 70.66 -15.10 5.43
C GLY A 25 69.79 -16.37 5.18
N GLY A 26 69.60 -16.73 3.90
CA GLY A 26 69.03 -18.00 3.39
C GLY A 26 67.49 -18.17 3.49
N GLU A 27 66.84 -19.12 2.77
CA GLU A 27 67.03 -19.59 1.39
C GLU A 27 65.79 -20.41 0.91
N ASN A 28 65.57 -20.50 -0.41
CA ASN A 28 64.79 -21.52 -1.15
C ASN A 28 63.25 -21.73 -0.96
N ARG A 29 62.54 -21.54 -2.10
CA ARG A 29 61.59 -22.50 -2.75
C ARG A 29 60.24 -22.85 -2.08
N LEU A 30 59.23 -23.33 -2.82
CA LEU A 30 58.68 -23.04 -4.17
C LEU A 30 57.40 -23.88 -4.32
N ASP A 31 56.47 -23.41 -5.16
CA ASP A 31 55.40 -24.18 -5.82
C ASP A 31 54.30 -24.92 -5.01
N ALA A 32 53.20 -25.14 -5.71
CA ALA A 32 52.01 -25.84 -5.24
C ALA A 32 51.80 -27.14 -6.04
N THR A 33 51.08 -28.12 -5.49
CA THR A 33 49.90 -28.72 -6.16
C THR A 33 49.14 -29.74 -5.31
N ARG A 34 47.84 -29.91 -5.65
CA ARG A 34 47.00 -31.14 -5.62
C ARG A 34 47.35 -32.27 -4.61
N ALA A 35 46.37 -32.71 -3.82
CA ALA A 35 45.53 -33.90 -4.14
C ALA A 35 44.73 -34.49 -2.95
N VAL A 36 43.52 -34.93 -3.27
CA VAL A 36 42.80 -36.15 -2.83
C VAL A 36 43.33 -36.95 -1.61
N GLY A 37 42.46 -37.21 -0.63
CA GLY A 37 42.61 -38.26 0.39
C GLY A 37 41.33 -38.46 1.21
N SER A 38 40.93 -39.71 1.47
CA SER A 38 39.68 -40.07 2.19
C SER A 38 39.92 -41.17 3.24
N LEU A 39 38.84 -41.57 3.96
CA LEU A 39 38.76 -42.64 4.97
C LEU A 39 39.37 -42.33 6.37
N SER A 40 39.02 -43.02 7.47
CA SER A 40 37.71 -43.57 7.94
C SER A 40 37.83 -44.11 9.39
N HIS A 41 36.69 -44.29 10.10
CA HIS A 41 36.52 -45.15 11.30
C HIS A 41 37.29 -44.76 12.60
N ARG A 42 37.00 -45.25 13.83
CA ARG A 42 36.09 -46.28 14.43
C ARG A 42 35.47 -45.70 15.74
N ARG A 43 34.16 -45.81 16.04
CA ARG A 43 33.41 -46.89 16.76
C ARG A 43 33.74 -47.14 18.26
N HIS A 44 32.72 -47.04 19.13
CA HIS A 44 32.26 -48.01 20.18
C HIS A 44 30.80 -47.59 20.57
N ARG A 45 29.72 -48.39 20.44
CA ARG A 45 29.21 -49.59 21.19
C ARG A 45 28.68 -49.24 22.61
N GLY A 46 27.50 -49.69 23.08
CA GLY A 46 26.44 -50.60 22.55
C GLY A 46 25.00 -50.20 23.02
N HIS A 47 23.87 -50.75 22.52
CA HIS A 47 23.22 -52.05 22.81
C HIS A 47 22.53 -52.13 24.22
N VAL A 48 21.31 -52.68 24.46
CA VAL A 48 20.33 -53.43 23.61
C VAL A 48 18.88 -53.48 24.22
N HIS A 49 17.89 -54.06 23.49
CA HIS A 49 16.48 -54.44 23.89
C HIS A 49 15.44 -53.30 24.16
N GLY A 50 14.10 -53.52 24.05
CA GLY A 50 13.37 -54.72 23.59
C GLY A 50 11.81 -54.76 23.61
N ARG A 51 11.09 -53.90 22.86
CA ARG A 51 9.62 -53.99 22.54
C ARG A 51 8.62 -53.98 23.76
N PRO A 52 7.33 -54.46 23.69
CA PRO A 52 6.19 -53.50 23.71
C PRO A 52 5.02 -53.83 24.67
N TRP A 53 4.17 -52.85 25.01
CA TRP A 53 2.87 -53.08 25.68
C TRP A 53 1.74 -52.22 25.10
N SER A 54 0.49 -52.63 25.31
CA SER A 54 -0.71 -52.01 24.74
C SER A 54 -1.97 -52.22 25.59
N ALA A 55 -3.00 -51.41 25.27
CA ALA A 55 -4.42 -51.60 25.56
C ALA A 55 -4.99 -51.32 26.98
N ARG A 56 -6.14 -50.60 26.97
CA ARG A 56 -7.20 -50.50 28.01
C ARG A 56 -6.82 -49.78 29.33
N SER A 57 -7.77 -49.18 30.06
CA SER A 57 -9.08 -48.59 29.69
C SER A 57 -9.51 -47.64 30.83
N ASP A 58 -10.49 -46.76 30.58
CA ASP A 58 -11.79 -46.86 31.27
C ASP A 58 -12.82 -45.85 30.75
N HIS A 59 -14.09 -46.20 30.95
CA HIS A 59 -15.25 -45.40 30.54
C HIS A 59 -15.79 -44.60 31.74
N HIS A 60 -16.29 -43.40 31.47
CA HIS A 60 -17.51 -42.96 32.14
C HIS A 60 -18.61 -42.76 31.10
N HIS A 61 -19.68 -43.53 31.26
CA HIS A 61 -20.90 -43.41 30.47
C HIS A 61 -21.74 -42.22 30.93
N HIS A 62 -22.29 -41.47 29.98
CA HIS A 62 -23.67 -41.01 30.06
C HIS A 62 -24.38 -41.41 28.77
N VAL A 63 -25.59 -41.97 28.91
CA VAL A 63 -26.28 -42.72 27.85
C VAL A 63 -27.77 -42.39 27.91
N VAL A 64 -28.36 -42.11 26.73
CA VAL A 64 -29.82 -42.08 26.44
C VAL A 64 -30.60 -40.90 27.10
N PRO A 65 -31.70 -40.42 26.49
CA PRO A 65 -32.39 -40.94 25.30
C PRO A 65 -32.30 -40.09 24.02
N GLU A 66 -32.18 -40.78 22.88
CA GLU A 66 -32.97 -40.40 21.71
C GLU A 66 -34.42 -40.84 21.95
N HIS A 67 -35.38 -39.91 22.01
CA HIS A 67 -36.75 -40.10 21.55
C HIS A 67 -37.57 -38.81 21.64
N GLU A 68 -37.64 -38.04 20.55
CA GLU A 68 -38.86 -37.29 20.23
C GLU A 68 -39.03 -37.23 18.70
N LEU A 69 -40.24 -37.43 18.20
CA LEU A 69 -40.48 -37.68 16.79
C LEU A 69 -40.67 -36.42 15.95
N ARG A 70 -40.36 -36.57 14.66
CA ARG A 70 -40.81 -35.76 13.51
C ARG A 70 -42.01 -34.82 13.78
N ASP A 71 -41.76 -33.51 13.84
CA ASP A 71 -42.80 -32.48 13.61
C ASP A 71 -42.49 -31.63 12.35
N PRO A 72 -43.22 -31.82 11.24
CA PRO A 72 -43.12 -30.97 10.05
C PRO A 72 -43.55 -29.50 10.25
N HIS A 73 -44.31 -29.16 11.30
CA HIS A 73 -44.98 -27.87 11.42
C HIS A 73 -44.07 -26.73 11.91
N ARG A 74 -43.05 -27.02 12.75
CA ARG A 74 -42.10 -26.00 13.24
C ARG A 74 -41.31 -25.27 12.12
N VAL A 75 -41.15 -25.87 10.94
CA VAL A 75 -40.49 -25.21 9.78
C VAL A 75 -41.36 -24.09 9.18
N ARG A 76 -42.70 -24.20 9.22
CA ARG A 76 -43.60 -23.16 8.71
C ARG A 76 -43.60 -21.90 9.58
N LEU A 77 -43.52 -22.03 10.92
CA LEU A 77 -43.51 -20.85 11.81
C LEU A 77 -42.25 -19.99 11.62
N ARG A 78 -41.04 -20.58 11.55
CA ARG A 78 -39.80 -19.80 11.37
C ARG A 78 -39.80 -18.96 10.08
N ARG A 79 -40.42 -19.44 8.99
CA ARG A 79 -40.59 -18.65 7.76
C ARG A 79 -41.57 -17.48 7.92
N LEU A 80 -42.64 -17.63 8.70
CA LEU A 80 -43.54 -16.51 9.04
C LEU A 80 -42.83 -15.43 9.87
N THR A 81 -42.01 -15.82 10.86
CA THR A 81 -41.32 -14.87 11.76
C THR A 81 -40.40 -13.93 10.97
N ILE A 82 -39.61 -14.46 10.02
CA ILE A 82 -38.71 -13.64 9.18
C ILE A 82 -39.51 -12.70 8.27
N GLY A 83 -40.63 -13.18 7.69
CA GLY A 83 -41.55 -12.35 6.90
C GLY A 83 -42.12 -11.18 7.70
N LEU A 84 -42.53 -11.41 8.95
CA LEU A 84 -43.03 -10.38 9.88
C LEU A 84 -41.97 -9.37 10.29
N VAL A 85 -40.72 -9.79 10.51
CA VAL A 85 -39.60 -8.88 10.82
C VAL A 85 -39.28 -7.97 9.62
N LEU A 86 -39.24 -8.51 8.41
CA LEU A 86 -39.04 -7.73 7.18
C LEU A 86 -40.23 -6.79 6.90
N ALA A 87 -41.46 -7.21 7.19
CA ALA A 87 -42.64 -6.36 7.11
C ALA A 87 -42.60 -5.21 8.13
N ARG A 88 -42.17 -5.46 9.38
CA ARG A 88 -41.95 -4.40 10.39
C ARG A 88 -40.87 -3.40 9.92
N ARG A 89 -39.71 -3.86 9.43
CA ARG A 89 -38.67 -2.95 8.89
C ARG A 89 -39.18 -2.10 7.71
N ARG A 90 -39.96 -2.67 6.77
CA ARG A 90 -40.60 -1.89 5.69
C ARG A 90 -41.61 -0.85 6.21
N ARG A 91 -42.42 -1.18 7.22
CA ARG A 91 -43.36 -0.22 7.84
C ARG A 91 -42.63 0.94 8.52
N HIS A 92 -41.53 0.68 9.25
CA HIS A 92 -40.72 1.76 9.86
C HIS A 92 -40.11 2.72 8.84
N LEU A 93 -39.56 2.24 7.72
CA LEU A 93 -39.03 3.10 6.65
C LEU A 93 -40.12 4.00 6.03
N HIS A 94 -41.32 3.46 5.78
CA HIS A 94 -42.44 4.26 5.26
C HIS A 94 -43.01 5.26 6.29
N GLN A 95 -43.03 4.90 7.58
CA GLN A 95 -43.45 5.81 8.65
C GLN A 95 -42.42 6.90 8.94
N GLY A 96 -41.12 6.62 8.84
CA GLY A 96 -40.05 7.61 8.99
C GLY A 96 -40.16 8.75 7.96
N CYS A 97 -40.39 8.40 6.68
CA CYS A 97 -40.68 9.40 5.64
C CYS A 97 -41.97 10.19 5.92
N ARG A 98 -43.07 9.53 6.35
CA ARG A 98 -44.33 10.25 6.66
C ARG A 98 -44.23 11.16 7.89
N ARG A 99 -43.50 10.77 8.96
CA ARG A 99 -43.28 11.63 10.13
C ARG A 99 -42.38 12.83 9.80
N ARG A 100 -41.27 12.65 9.09
CA ARG A 100 -40.39 13.76 8.67
C ARG A 100 -41.07 14.75 7.70
N CYS A 101 -42.10 14.33 6.95
CA CYS A 101 -42.92 15.25 6.15
C CYS A 101 -44.03 15.98 6.93
N ARG A 102 -44.46 15.52 8.11
CA ARG A 102 -45.43 16.26 8.96
C ARG A 102 -44.75 17.24 9.91
N LEU A 103 -43.57 16.89 10.44
CA LEU A 103 -42.81 17.76 11.36
C LEU A 103 -42.28 19.06 10.71
N GLY A 104 -42.30 19.17 9.37
CA GLY A 104 -42.02 20.42 8.67
C GLY A 104 -43.21 21.37 8.51
N GLY A 105 -44.36 21.07 9.14
CA GLY A 105 -45.61 21.84 9.02
C GLY A 105 -46.15 22.45 10.32
N GLN A 106 -45.55 22.16 11.47
CA GLN A 106 -45.99 22.64 12.79
C GLN A 106 -44.86 23.35 13.55
N ASP A 107 -44.32 24.40 12.93
CA ASP A 107 -43.59 25.44 13.67
C ASP A 107 -43.79 26.80 12.96
N ARG A 108 -44.87 27.50 13.35
CA ARG A 108 -45.34 28.75 12.72
C ARG A 108 -45.93 29.73 13.74
N SER A 109 -45.43 29.73 14.97
CA SER A 109 -45.99 30.57 16.04
C SER A 109 -45.00 30.98 17.14
N ARG A 110 -43.81 31.49 16.78
CA ARG A 110 -43.08 32.51 17.56
C ARG A 110 -41.95 33.19 16.76
N HIS A 111 -41.74 34.48 17.06
CA HIS A 111 -40.73 35.45 16.59
C HIS A 111 -40.59 35.78 15.07
N PRO A 112 -40.46 37.08 14.70
CA PRO A 112 -40.32 37.55 13.32
C PRO A 112 -38.90 38.00 12.92
N ARG A 113 -38.77 38.42 11.64
CA ARG A 113 -37.66 39.15 10.97
C ARG A 113 -36.46 38.30 10.45
N GLY A 114 -35.98 38.66 9.26
CA GLY A 114 -34.56 38.51 8.90
C GLY A 114 -34.06 37.32 8.05
N ARG A 115 -34.71 36.90 6.94
CA ARG A 115 -34.02 36.13 5.86
C ARG A 115 -34.45 36.54 4.44
N SER A 116 -33.47 36.68 3.55
CA SER A 116 -33.59 37.27 2.21
C SER A 116 -34.18 36.33 1.13
N ALA A 117 -34.59 36.91 0.00
CA ALA A 117 -35.29 36.20 -1.09
C ALA A 117 -34.50 35.00 -1.66
N GLN A 118 -33.17 35.13 -1.82
CA GLN A 118 -32.28 34.07 -2.34
C GLN A 118 -32.44 32.73 -1.62
N SER A 119 -32.74 32.73 -0.31
CA SER A 119 -32.94 31.52 0.47
C SER A 119 -34.15 30.68 -0.01
N ARG A 120 -35.17 31.30 -0.61
CA ARG A 120 -36.41 30.61 -1.02
C ARG A 120 -36.23 29.86 -2.34
N ASP A 121 -35.51 30.43 -3.31
CA ASP A 121 -35.34 29.80 -4.62
C ASP A 121 -34.30 28.68 -4.64
N HIS A 122 -33.23 28.76 -3.84
CA HIS A 122 -32.35 27.61 -3.63
C HIS A 122 -33.09 26.38 -3.05
N CYS A 123 -34.08 26.60 -2.17
CA CYS A 123 -34.92 25.54 -1.65
C CYS A 123 -35.86 24.96 -2.75
N ARG A 124 -36.47 25.83 -3.57
CA ARG A 124 -37.29 25.41 -4.73
C ARG A 124 -36.47 24.64 -5.79
N GLN A 125 -35.25 25.08 -6.09
CA GLN A 125 -34.33 24.41 -7.03
C GLN A 125 -33.95 23.02 -6.53
N ARG A 126 -33.48 22.87 -5.28
CA ARG A 126 -33.18 21.56 -4.68
C ARG A 126 -34.40 20.62 -4.66
N GLY A 127 -35.59 21.17 -4.43
CA GLY A 127 -36.86 20.43 -4.54
C GLY A 127 -37.16 19.91 -5.96
N ARG A 128 -36.98 20.75 -7.00
CA ARG A 128 -37.14 20.36 -8.41
C ARG A 128 -36.10 19.31 -8.83
N GLN A 129 -34.84 19.48 -8.43
CA GLN A 129 -33.73 18.57 -8.78
C GLN A 129 -33.93 17.17 -8.19
N ARG A 130 -34.30 17.06 -6.91
CA ARG A 130 -34.65 15.78 -6.27
C ARG A 130 -35.84 15.08 -6.93
N ARG A 131 -36.86 15.83 -7.38
CA ARG A 131 -37.99 15.27 -8.14
C ARG A 131 -37.58 14.74 -9.53
N ARG A 132 -36.59 15.34 -10.20
CA ARG A 132 -36.02 14.81 -11.46
C ARG A 132 -35.26 13.50 -11.23
N LEU A 133 -34.36 13.45 -10.25
CA LEU A 133 -33.60 12.24 -9.88
C LEU A 133 -34.53 11.05 -9.56
N CYS A 134 -35.56 11.25 -8.73
CA CYS A 134 -36.54 10.21 -8.41
C CYS A 134 -37.40 9.77 -9.61
N ARG A 135 -37.58 10.60 -10.65
CA ARG A 135 -38.23 10.18 -11.91
C ARG A 135 -37.27 9.35 -12.78
N HIS A 136 -36.00 9.74 -12.87
CA HIS A 136 -35.00 9.03 -13.67
C HIS A 136 -34.74 7.61 -13.14
N GLY A 137 -34.49 7.46 -11.83
CA GLY A 137 -34.31 6.13 -11.22
C GLY A 137 -35.53 5.20 -11.36
N ARG A 138 -36.75 5.77 -11.42
CA ARG A 138 -37.98 5.01 -11.69
C ARG A 138 -38.16 4.63 -13.17
N ARG A 139 -37.46 5.28 -14.11
CA ARG A 139 -37.40 4.87 -15.52
C ARG A 139 -36.42 3.72 -15.69
N LEU A 140 -35.19 3.89 -15.17
CA LEU A 140 -34.13 2.88 -15.22
C LEU A 140 -34.58 1.53 -14.62
N VAL A 141 -35.25 1.55 -13.46
CA VAL A 141 -35.80 0.33 -12.81
C VAL A 141 -36.99 -0.28 -13.58
N ARG A 142 -37.64 0.45 -14.50
CA ARG A 142 -38.65 -0.11 -15.42
C ARG A 142 -38.01 -0.70 -16.67
N GLU A 143 -36.97 -0.06 -17.22
CA GLU A 143 -36.24 -0.53 -18.40
C GLU A 143 -35.41 -1.79 -18.10
N LEU A 144 -34.75 -1.86 -16.94
CA LEU A 144 -34.10 -3.09 -16.45
C LEU A 144 -35.12 -4.23 -16.24
N ARG A 145 -36.35 -3.91 -15.82
CA ARG A 145 -37.44 -4.88 -15.65
C ARG A 145 -38.14 -5.29 -16.95
N SER A 146 -37.97 -4.55 -18.05
CA SER A 146 -38.46 -4.97 -19.37
C SER A 146 -37.40 -5.79 -20.13
N HIS A 147 -36.11 -5.52 -19.94
CA HIS A 147 -35.03 -6.39 -20.42
C HIS A 147 -35.04 -7.75 -19.73
N ALA A 148 -35.13 -7.79 -18.39
CA ALA A 148 -35.22 -9.03 -17.60
C ALA A 148 -36.51 -9.85 -17.79
N ARG A 149 -37.34 -9.53 -18.81
CA ARG A 149 -38.52 -10.28 -19.26
C ARG A 149 -38.49 -10.64 -20.76
N ARG A 150 -37.36 -10.41 -21.43
CA ARG A 150 -37.13 -10.77 -22.84
C ARG A 150 -36.02 -11.80 -23.04
N VAL A 151 -35.48 -12.33 -21.95
CA VAL A 151 -34.45 -13.38 -21.94
C VAL A 151 -35.05 -14.67 -21.38
N ASP A 152 -36.04 -15.19 -22.09
CA ASP A 152 -36.47 -16.59 -22.03
C ASP A 152 -36.09 -17.27 -23.36
N HIS A 153 -35.79 -18.56 -23.32
CA HIS A 153 -35.05 -19.29 -24.36
C HIS A 153 -35.50 -19.13 -25.82
N PRO A 154 -34.54 -18.93 -26.74
CA PRO A 154 -34.48 -19.66 -28.00
C PRO A 154 -33.62 -20.92 -27.88
N ARG A 155 -33.99 -21.98 -28.63
CA ARG A 155 -33.28 -23.27 -28.66
C ARG A 155 -31.98 -23.17 -29.48
N ARG A 156 -31.00 -24.05 -29.19
CA ARG A 156 -29.78 -24.24 -30.01
C ARG A 156 -30.16 -24.45 -31.49
N ARG A 157 -29.78 -23.52 -32.36
CA ARG A 157 -29.63 -23.76 -33.81
C ARG A 157 -28.14 -23.62 -34.15
N ARG A 158 -27.59 -24.57 -34.91
CA ARG A 158 -26.29 -24.38 -35.56
C ARG A 158 -26.48 -23.36 -36.68
N VAL A 159 -25.63 -22.34 -36.73
CA VAL A 159 -25.56 -21.39 -37.86
C VAL A 159 -24.36 -21.81 -38.72
N PRO A 160 -24.46 -21.82 -40.06
CA PRO A 160 -23.31 -22.08 -40.93
C PRO A 160 -22.21 -21.02 -40.73
N ILE A 161 -20.95 -21.42 -40.87
CA ILE A 161 -19.83 -20.47 -40.92
C ILE A 161 -19.75 -19.93 -42.34
N ASP A 162 -20.41 -18.80 -42.58
CA ASP A 162 -20.26 -18.09 -43.84
C ASP A 162 -18.96 -17.26 -43.83
N ARG A 163 -18.19 -17.34 -44.92
CA ARG A 163 -16.89 -16.67 -45.03
C ARG A 163 -17.06 -15.42 -45.87
N HIS A 164 -17.25 -14.24 -45.26
CA HIS A 164 -16.71 -12.95 -45.74
C HIS A 164 -17.15 -11.80 -44.82
N GLU A 165 -16.21 -11.18 -44.10
CA GLU A 165 -16.36 -9.81 -43.58
C GLU A 165 -15.18 -8.93 -44.04
N PRO A 166 -15.41 -7.62 -44.28
CA PRO A 166 -14.41 -6.72 -44.85
C PRO A 166 -13.36 -6.29 -43.81
N ARG A 167 -12.09 -6.23 -44.24
CA ARG A 167 -10.96 -5.76 -43.41
C ARG A 167 -11.03 -4.24 -43.14
N THR A 168 -11.84 -3.81 -42.19
CA THR A 168 -11.79 -2.45 -41.63
C THR A 168 -10.46 -2.24 -40.89
N ARG A 169 -9.51 -1.55 -41.54
CA ARG A 169 -8.20 -1.21 -40.96
C ARG A 169 -8.28 -0.12 -39.89
N LEU A 170 -8.96 -0.39 -38.77
CA LEU A 170 -8.69 0.31 -37.51
C LEU A 170 -7.35 -0.21 -36.98
N GLY A 171 -6.28 0.51 -37.34
CA GLY A 171 -4.91 0.08 -37.06
C GLY A 171 -4.63 -0.04 -35.57
N VAL A 172 -4.55 -1.27 -35.06
CA VAL A 172 -4.23 -1.55 -33.65
C VAL A 172 -2.88 -0.92 -33.32
N PRO A 173 -2.81 0.05 -32.39
CA PRO A 173 -1.54 0.62 -31.97
C PRO A 173 -0.76 -0.46 -31.21
N GLY A 174 0.36 -0.91 -31.80
CA GLY A 174 1.17 -2.03 -31.30
C GLY A 174 1.75 -1.81 -29.89
N ARG A 175 2.37 -2.85 -29.31
CA ARG A 175 2.80 -2.87 -27.89
C ARG A 175 3.47 -1.58 -27.40
N GLY A 176 4.42 -1.02 -28.15
CA GLY A 176 5.11 0.22 -27.80
C GLY A 176 4.23 1.49 -27.73
N SER A 177 3.08 1.52 -28.40
CA SER A 177 2.18 2.68 -28.43
C SER A 177 1.30 2.82 -27.19
N ARG A 178 1.10 1.76 -26.41
CA ARG A 178 0.28 1.83 -25.17
C ARG A 178 1.05 2.49 -24.02
N HIS A 179 2.33 2.14 -23.85
CA HIS A 179 3.25 2.85 -22.96
C HIS A 179 3.41 4.33 -23.36
N ARG A 180 3.40 4.62 -24.67
CA ARG A 180 3.46 5.98 -25.22
C ARG A 180 2.28 6.86 -24.78
N PHE A 181 1.08 6.30 -24.59
CA PHE A 181 -0.09 7.09 -24.14
C PHE A 181 0.07 7.58 -22.69
N ARG A 182 0.49 6.71 -21.76
CA ARG A 182 0.81 7.09 -20.37
C ARG A 182 1.88 8.18 -20.30
N GLY A 183 2.96 7.99 -21.07
CA GLY A 183 4.04 8.97 -21.19
C GLY A 183 3.56 10.35 -21.67
N VAL A 184 2.64 10.41 -22.63
CA VAL A 184 2.07 11.67 -23.13
C VAL A 184 1.18 12.35 -22.08
N GLY A 185 0.30 11.60 -21.41
CA GLY A 185 -0.59 12.14 -20.37
C GLY A 185 0.20 12.81 -19.23
N PHE A 186 1.21 12.10 -18.70
CA PHE A 186 2.07 12.62 -17.65
C PHE A 186 2.92 13.81 -18.12
N LEU A 187 3.49 13.75 -19.33
CA LEU A 187 4.31 14.82 -19.90
C LEU A 187 3.51 16.11 -20.12
N VAL A 188 2.29 16.03 -20.68
CA VAL A 188 1.43 17.19 -20.92
C VAL A 188 1.01 17.83 -19.60
N ALA A 189 0.61 17.03 -18.61
CA ALA A 189 0.28 17.55 -17.28
C ALA A 189 1.51 18.18 -16.59
N GLY A 190 2.70 17.60 -16.74
CA GLY A 190 3.97 18.17 -16.27
C GLY A 190 4.27 19.53 -16.91
N ILE A 191 4.21 19.64 -18.24
CA ILE A 191 4.47 20.90 -18.97
C ILE A 191 3.46 21.98 -18.56
N LEU A 192 2.16 21.66 -18.51
CA LEU A 192 1.13 22.59 -18.07
C LEU A 192 1.34 23.02 -16.60
N THR A 193 1.80 22.12 -15.74
CA THR A 193 2.16 22.46 -14.35
C THR A 193 3.35 23.40 -14.30
N VAL A 194 4.43 23.16 -15.06
CA VAL A 194 5.60 24.05 -15.10
C VAL A 194 5.17 25.46 -15.54
N ILE A 195 4.36 25.58 -16.60
CA ILE A 195 3.87 26.88 -17.09
C ILE A 195 2.99 27.57 -16.05
N GLY A 196 2.01 26.86 -15.47
CA GLY A 196 1.12 27.41 -14.44
C GLY A 196 1.87 27.83 -13.17
N THR A 197 2.84 27.02 -12.75
CA THR A 197 3.71 27.32 -11.60
C THR A 197 4.58 28.53 -11.88
N PHE A 198 5.16 28.66 -13.08
CA PHE A 198 5.94 29.84 -13.45
C PHE A 198 5.11 31.13 -13.34
N ILE A 199 3.88 31.11 -13.89
CA ILE A 199 2.96 32.26 -13.84
C ILE A 199 2.62 32.62 -12.39
N VAL A 200 2.32 31.65 -11.52
CA VAL A 200 1.99 31.91 -10.10
C VAL A 200 3.23 32.33 -9.30
N ALA A 201 4.36 31.67 -9.50
CA ALA A 201 5.56 31.93 -8.71
C ALA A 201 6.19 33.29 -9.05
N ILE A 202 6.21 33.70 -10.32
CA ILE A 202 6.72 35.02 -10.71
C ILE A 202 5.65 36.11 -10.56
N GLY A 203 4.38 35.82 -10.90
CA GLY A 203 3.30 36.82 -10.92
C GLY A 203 2.56 37.04 -9.60
N TYR A 204 2.58 36.10 -8.65
CA TYR A 204 1.92 36.25 -7.33
C TYR A 204 2.91 36.27 -6.16
N VAL A 205 3.96 35.44 -6.17
CA VAL A 205 4.99 35.48 -5.10
C VAL A 205 6.01 36.60 -5.35
N GLY A 206 6.35 36.86 -6.63
CA GLY A 206 7.29 37.90 -7.02
C GLY A 206 8.75 37.60 -6.65
N ASN A 207 9.64 38.54 -6.99
CA ASN A 207 11.01 38.56 -6.50
C ASN A 207 11.29 39.97 -5.98
N ASP A 208 11.38 40.14 -4.67
CA ASP A 208 11.69 41.43 -4.04
C ASP A 208 13.21 41.63 -3.98
N ASP A 209 13.72 42.59 -4.76
CA ASP A 209 15.13 42.98 -4.78
C ASP A 209 15.43 44.06 -3.73
N GLY A 210 15.30 43.73 -2.43
CA GLY A 210 15.64 44.68 -1.37
C GLY A 210 15.56 44.23 0.09
N ALA A 211 16.58 44.63 0.86
CA ALA A 211 16.53 44.97 2.28
C ALA A 211 15.75 44.04 3.25
N GLY A 212 16.04 42.73 3.22
CA GLY A 212 15.73 41.83 4.35
C GLY A 212 14.68 40.74 4.09
N LYS A 213 14.03 40.73 2.92
CA LYS A 213 13.20 39.60 2.47
C LYS A 213 14.03 38.53 1.75
N THR A 214 13.46 37.33 1.60
CA THR A 214 14.07 36.23 0.84
C THR A 214 14.35 36.63 -0.61
N THR A 215 15.62 36.81 -0.97
CA THR A 215 16.05 37.08 -2.35
C THR A 215 15.54 36.00 -3.30
N ASN A 216 15.05 36.40 -4.47
CA ASN A 216 14.54 35.47 -5.50
C ASN A 216 13.48 34.48 -4.98
N ALA A 217 12.55 34.93 -4.14
CA ALA A 217 11.50 34.10 -3.53
C ALA A 217 10.64 33.34 -4.55
N GLY A 218 10.16 34.00 -5.59
CA GLY A 218 9.39 33.40 -6.68
C GLY A 218 10.19 32.33 -7.42
N TRP A 219 11.44 32.63 -7.81
CA TRP A 219 12.31 31.66 -8.45
C TRP A 219 12.60 30.43 -7.57
N LYS A 220 12.79 30.61 -6.26
CA LYS A 220 12.98 29.50 -5.30
C LYS A 220 11.71 28.65 -5.18
N CYS A 221 10.53 29.27 -5.09
CA CYS A 221 9.24 28.56 -5.05
C CYS A 221 8.99 27.78 -6.35
N PHE A 222 9.28 28.37 -7.52
CA PHE A 222 9.22 27.71 -8.81
C PHE A 222 10.18 26.51 -8.87
N GLY A 223 11.44 26.71 -8.51
CA GLY A 223 12.47 25.67 -8.49
C GLY A 223 12.10 24.49 -7.58
N ALA A 224 11.52 24.74 -6.41
CA ALA A 224 11.04 23.70 -5.50
C ALA A 224 9.93 22.83 -6.12
N VAL A 225 8.92 23.46 -6.74
CA VAL A 225 7.83 22.72 -7.41
C VAL A 225 8.36 21.93 -8.62
N VAL A 226 9.31 22.49 -9.38
CA VAL A 226 9.98 21.79 -10.49
C VAL A 226 10.81 20.60 -9.99
N VAL A 227 11.55 20.74 -8.88
CA VAL A 227 12.23 19.62 -8.20
C VAL A 227 11.23 18.52 -7.79
N GLY A 228 10.04 18.91 -7.32
CA GLY A 228 8.92 18.00 -7.06
C GLY A 228 8.48 17.20 -8.30
N LEU A 229 8.28 17.88 -9.44
CA LEU A 229 7.92 17.26 -10.72
C LEU A 229 9.03 16.34 -11.27
N VAL A 230 10.29 16.73 -11.11
CA VAL A 230 11.45 15.91 -11.50
C VAL A 230 11.53 14.66 -10.62
N LEU A 231 11.38 14.79 -9.31
CA LEU A 231 11.34 13.64 -8.39
C LEU A 231 10.19 12.69 -8.71
N ALA A 232 8.99 13.22 -8.95
CA ALA A 232 7.85 12.47 -9.46
C ALA A 232 8.23 11.62 -10.68
N GLN A 233 8.89 12.23 -11.68
CA GLN A 233 9.30 11.50 -12.88
C GLN A 233 10.42 10.49 -12.61
N VAL A 234 11.36 10.76 -11.69
CA VAL A 234 12.43 9.83 -11.30
C VAL A 234 11.85 8.61 -10.57
N VAL A 235 11.03 8.81 -9.53
CA VAL A 235 10.37 7.72 -8.79
C VAL A 235 9.51 6.87 -9.74
N SER A 236 8.77 7.50 -10.64
CA SER A 236 8.01 6.81 -11.70
C SER A 236 8.87 5.86 -12.53
N ARG A 237 10.05 6.30 -13.00
CA ARG A 237 10.94 5.48 -13.85
C ARG A 237 11.71 4.43 -13.07
N LEU A 238 12.08 4.70 -11.81
CA LEU A 238 12.67 3.70 -10.94
C LEU A 238 11.67 2.57 -10.66
N THR A 239 10.43 2.89 -10.28
CA THR A 239 9.39 1.86 -10.10
C THR A 239 9.13 1.11 -11.42
N GLU A 240 9.02 1.80 -12.56
CA GLU A 240 8.84 1.11 -13.85
C GLU A 240 10.02 0.17 -14.18
N TYR A 241 11.27 0.56 -13.90
CA TYR A 241 12.46 -0.26 -14.13
C TYR A 241 12.44 -1.58 -13.34
N PHE A 242 12.06 -1.51 -12.05
CA PHE A 242 12.00 -2.70 -11.19
C PHE A 242 10.73 -3.55 -11.36
N THR A 243 9.66 -3.03 -11.97
CA THR A 243 8.38 -3.77 -12.07
C THR A 243 7.88 -4.06 -13.48
N ALA A 244 8.38 -3.46 -14.56
CA ALA A 244 7.86 -3.69 -15.92
C ALA A 244 8.58 -4.83 -16.67
N THR A 245 7.81 -5.63 -17.41
CA THR A 245 8.24 -6.90 -18.05
C THR A 245 9.33 -6.76 -19.12
N HIS A 246 9.61 -5.54 -19.60
CA HIS A 246 10.63 -5.30 -20.62
C HIS A 246 12.04 -5.02 -20.06
N TYR A 247 12.19 -4.81 -18.74
CA TYR A 247 13.48 -4.57 -18.07
C TYR A 247 14.12 -5.85 -17.48
N GLY A 248 15.37 -5.73 -17.02
CA GLY A 248 16.17 -6.84 -16.46
C GLY A 248 15.56 -7.50 -15.22
N PRO A 249 15.27 -6.75 -14.13
CA PRO A 249 14.85 -7.34 -12.85
C PRO A 249 13.66 -8.29 -12.95
N VAL A 250 12.64 -7.96 -13.76
CA VAL A 250 11.44 -8.81 -13.93
C VAL A 250 11.75 -10.08 -14.76
N LYS A 251 12.68 -10.00 -15.72
CA LYS A 251 13.11 -11.16 -16.50
C LYS A 251 13.97 -12.09 -15.67
N GLU A 252 14.89 -11.55 -14.86
CA GLU A 252 15.71 -12.33 -13.94
C GLU A 252 14.84 -13.11 -12.93
N ILE A 253 13.77 -12.49 -12.41
CA ILE A 253 12.77 -13.17 -11.57
C ILE A 253 12.05 -14.28 -12.36
N ALA A 254 11.65 -14.04 -13.61
CA ALA A 254 10.98 -15.04 -14.44
C ALA A 254 11.91 -16.21 -14.83
N GLU A 255 13.15 -15.93 -15.23
CA GLU A 255 14.17 -16.94 -15.55
C GLU A 255 14.54 -17.78 -14.31
N SER A 256 14.54 -17.18 -13.12
CA SER A 256 14.76 -17.91 -11.86
C SER A 256 13.70 -19.01 -11.64
N ALA A 257 12.47 -18.84 -12.17
CA ALA A 257 11.39 -19.81 -12.06
C ALA A 257 11.71 -21.18 -12.69
N ARG A 258 12.69 -21.27 -13.60
CA ARG A 258 13.27 -22.55 -14.08
C ARG A 258 13.79 -23.44 -12.95
N THR A 259 14.15 -22.84 -11.82
CA THR A 259 14.69 -23.53 -10.61
C THR A 259 13.68 -23.61 -9.46
N GLY A 260 12.42 -23.23 -9.70
CA GLY A 260 11.30 -23.43 -8.77
C GLY A 260 10.96 -22.22 -7.89
N PRO A 261 10.03 -22.37 -6.93
CA PRO A 261 9.41 -21.23 -6.24
C PRO A 261 10.36 -20.49 -5.28
N ALA A 262 11.34 -21.18 -4.71
CA ALA A 262 12.24 -20.61 -3.71
C ALA A 262 13.15 -19.52 -4.30
N THR A 263 13.69 -19.75 -5.49
CA THR A 263 14.55 -18.79 -6.21
C THR A 263 13.75 -17.61 -6.77
N VAL A 264 12.50 -17.81 -7.20
CA VAL A 264 11.57 -16.70 -7.53
C VAL A 264 11.39 -15.77 -6.33
N VAL A 265 11.11 -16.32 -5.14
CA VAL A 265 10.94 -15.51 -3.92
C VAL A 265 12.27 -14.84 -3.51
N LEU A 266 13.42 -15.50 -3.64
CA LEU A 266 14.71 -14.87 -3.36
C LEU A 266 15.03 -13.72 -4.33
N SER A 267 14.82 -13.92 -5.63
CA SER A 267 15.10 -12.94 -6.68
C SER A 267 14.23 -11.69 -6.54
N GLY A 268 12.90 -11.84 -6.40
CA GLY A 268 12.00 -10.69 -6.20
C GLY A 268 12.17 -9.98 -4.85
N THR A 269 12.61 -10.71 -3.81
CA THR A 269 13.00 -10.10 -2.54
C THR A 269 14.24 -9.21 -2.71
N ALA A 270 15.26 -9.69 -3.41
CA ALA A 270 16.48 -8.93 -3.70
C ALA A 270 16.17 -7.66 -4.53
N ALA A 271 15.46 -7.81 -5.66
CA ALA A 271 15.07 -6.68 -6.50
C ALA A 271 14.20 -5.65 -5.75
N GLY A 272 13.31 -6.10 -4.87
CA GLY A 272 12.53 -5.23 -3.99
C GLY A 272 13.40 -4.42 -3.03
N LEU A 273 14.35 -5.07 -2.34
CA LEU A 273 15.27 -4.43 -1.40
C LEU A 273 16.22 -3.45 -2.09
N GLU A 274 16.71 -3.77 -3.28
CA GLU A 274 17.52 -2.88 -4.11
C GLU A 274 16.72 -1.65 -4.55
N SER A 275 15.51 -1.85 -5.08
CA SER A 275 14.67 -0.79 -5.62
C SER A 275 14.35 0.33 -4.63
N THR A 276 14.29 0.01 -3.33
CA THR A 276 14.02 1.02 -2.30
C THR A 276 15.24 1.88 -1.94
N VAL A 277 16.47 1.43 -2.22
CA VAL A 277 17.68 2.23 -2.01
C VAL A 277 17.73 3.36 -3.03
N TYR A 278 17.52 3.07 -4.32
CA TYR A 278 17.46 4.12 -5.35
C TYR A 278 16.33 5.14 -5.11
N ALA A 279 15.17 4.68 -4.65
CA ALA A 279 14.04 5.55 -4.37
C ALA A 279 14.28 6.50 -3.20
N ILE A 280 14.90 6.04 -2.10
CA ILE A 280 15.20 6.93 -0.97
C ILE A 280 16.34 7.90 -1.29
N ILE A 281 17.33 7.50 -2.11
CA ILE A 281 18.36 8.39 -2.65
C ILE A 281 17.71 9.51 -3.50
N ALA A 282 16.75 9.18 -4.37
CA ALA A 282 16.04 10.19 -5.16
C ALA A 282 15.31 11.22 -4.27
N ILE A 283 14.60 10.75 -3.23
CA ILE A 283 13.92 11.63 -2.26
C ILE A 283 14.94 12.51 -1.50
N ALA A 284 16.06 11.93 -1.05
CA ALA A 284 17.12 12.66 -0.36
C ALA A 284 17.76 13.75 -1.24
N LEU A 285 17.97 13.48 -2.54
CA LEU A 285 18.48 14.47 -3.50
C LEU A 285 17.50 15.63 -3.71
N ALA A 286 16.18 15.35 -3.76
CA ALA A 286 15.16 16.40 -3.89
C ALA A 286 15.05 17.27 -2.63
N ILE A 287 15.14 16.67 -1.43
CA ILE A 287 15.23 17.40 -0.16
C ILE A 287 16.53 18.23 -0.12
N GLY A 288 17.66 17.67 -0.56
CA GLY A 288 18.94 18.37 -0.68
C GLY A 288 18.87 19.59 -1.62
N ALA A 289 18.19 19.47 -2.76
CA ALA A 289 17.98 20.59 -3.68
C ALA A 289 17.11 21.69 -3.05
N ALA A 290 16.05 21.34 -2.31
CA ALA A 290 15.23 22.30 -1.57
C ALA A 290 16.02 23.00 -0.43
N LEU A 291 16.86 22.27 0.30
CA LEU A 291 17.77 22.81 1.31
C LEU A 291 18.79 23.79 0.70
N TRP A 292 19.35 23.45 -0.46
CA TRP A 292 20.30 24.30 -1.20
C TRP A 292 19.63 25.60 -1.68
N MET A 293 18.43 25.52 -2.27
CA MET A 293 17.64 26.70 -2.66
C MET A 293 17.21 27.57 -1.45
N GLY A 294 17.09 26.98 -0.26
CA GLY A 294 16.82 27.70 0.99
C GLY A 294 18.01 28.52 1.51
N GLY A 295 19.22 28.31 1.01
CA GLY A 295 20.39 29.16 1.28
C GLY A 295 20.79 29.23 2.76
N GLY A 296 20.52 28.18 3.54
CA GLY A 296 20.81 28.13 4.98
C GLY A 296 19.72 28.69 5.91
N ASN A 297 18.66 29.31 5.37
CA ASN A 297 17.44 29.60 6.13
C ASN A 297 16.60 28.32 6.22
N LEU A 298 16.63 27.66 7.38
CA LEU A 298 16.04 26.33 7.54
C LEU A 298 14.50 26.35 7.49
N GLN A 299 13.86 27.43 7.96
CA GLN A 299 12.40 27.60 7.85
C GLN A 299 11.98 27.72 6.37
N LEU A 300 12.72 28.51 5.58
CA LEU A 300 12.53 28.58 4.13
C LEU A 300 12.79 27.21 3.48
N SER A 301 13.86 26.51 3.84
CA SER A 301 14.14 25.17 3.31
C SER A 301 12.99 24.19 3.53
N PHE A 302 12.40 24.13 4.73
CA PHE A 302 11.24 23.26 4.98
C PHE A 302 10.01 23.67 4.16
N TYR A 303 9.78 24.97 3.96
CA TYR A 303 8.71 25.46 3.06
C TYR A 303 8.98 25.06 1.59
N LEU A 304 10.23 25.10 1.14
CA LEU A 304 10.62 24.61 -0.19
C LEU A 304 10.50 23.07 -0.30
N VAL A 305 10.76 22.31 0.77
CA VAL A 305 10.47 20.86 0.83
C VAL A 305 8.96 20.62 0.72
N ALA A 306 8.12 21.40 1.40
CA ALA A 306 6.66 21.33 1.27
C ALA A 306 6.20 21.62 -0.17
N LEU A 307 6.77 22.64 -0.82
CA LEU A 307 6.52 22.96 -2.22
C LEU A 307 6.99 21.88 -3.20
N ALA A 308 8.10 21.19 -2.93
CA ALA A 308 8.51 20.02 -3.70
C ALA A 308 7.51 18.85 -3.52
N GLY A 309 6.97 18.65 -2.31
CA GLY A 309 5.89 17.70 -2.06
C GLY A 309 4.60 18.04 -2.82
N MET A 310 4.22 19.33 -2.86
CA MET A 310 3.11 19.81 -3.68
C MET A 310 3.38 19.66 -5.19
N GLY A 311 4.61 19.91 -5.66
CA GLY A 311 5.00 19.72 -7.06
C GLY A 311 4.94 18.27 -7.52
N MET A 312 5.39 17.34 -6.66
CA MET A 312 5.23 15.90 -6.89
C MET A 312 3.77 15.47 -7.03
N LEU A 313 2.85 16.17 -6.36
CA LEU A 313 1.41 15.93 -6.37
C LEU A 313 0.63 16.85 -7.34
N ALA A 314 1.26 17.78 -8.04
CA ALA A 314 0.54 18.72 -8.90
C ALA A 314 -0.15 18.01 -10.09
N THR A 315 0.40 16.89 -10.55
CA THR A 315 -0.20 16.02 -11.57
C THR A 315 -1.18 14.96 -11.01
N THR A 316 -1.62 15.07 -9.75
CA THR A 316 -2.51 14.08 -9.06
C THR A 316 -3.75 13.72 -9.88
N GLY A 317 -4.33 14.65 -10.64
CA GLY A 317 -5.48 14.35 -11.50
C GLY A 317 -5.21 13.28 -12.56
N VAL A 318 -3.99 13.25 -13.12
CA VAL A 318 -3.53 12.17 -14.02
C VAL A 318 -3.20 10.92 -13.22
N ILE A 319 -2.42 11.05 -12.14
CA ILE A 319 -1.96 9.91 -11.31
C ILE A 319 -3.16 9.10 -10.78
N VAL A 320 -4.22 9.74 -10.28
CA VAL A 320 -5.41 9.05 -9.76
C VAL A 320 -6.28 8.47 -10.89
N SER A 321 -6.29 9.09 -12.07
CA SER A 321 -6.95 8.52 -13.25
C SER A 321 -6.23 7.26 -13.75
N GLU A 322 -4.90 7.29 -13.73
CA GLU A 322 -4.00 6.17 -14.02
C GLU A 322 -4.13 5.03 -12.99
N ASP A 323 -4.21 5.36 -11.69
CA ASP A 323 -4.44 4.39 -10.61
C ASP A 323 -5.81 3.72 -10.77
N THR A 324 -6.85 4.51 -11.02
CA THR A 324 -8.24 4.02 -11.20
C THR A 324 -8.41 3.19 -12.48
N PHE A 325 -7.64 3.49 -13.53
CA PHE A 325 -7.67 2.71 -14.78
C PHE A 325 -7.33 1.23 -14.54
N GLY A 326 -6.38 0.93 -13.65
CA GLY A 326 -5.94 -0.44 -13.36
C GLY A 326 -7.08 -1.34 -12.88
N PRO A 327 -7.75 -1.05 -11.75
CA PRO A 327 -8.90 -1.82 -11.28
C PRO A 327 -10.08 -1.84 -12.26
N VAL A 328 -10.21 -0.86 -13.16
CA VAL A 328 -11.27 -0.85 -14.18
C VAL A 328 -10.96 -1.82 -15.33
N SER A 329 -9.73 -1.90 -15.83
CA SER A 329 -9.35 -2.87 -16.87
C SER A 329 -9.33 -4.31 -16.34
N ASP A 330 -8.88 -4.48 -15.11
CA ASP A 330 -8.91 -5.73 -14.31
C ASP A 330 -10.36 -6.29 -14.19
N ASN A 331 -11.31 -5.48 -13.69
CA ASN A 331 -12.72 -5.85 -13.64
C ASN A 331 -13.33 -6.12 -15.03
N ALA A 332 -12.93 -5.38 -16.07
CA ALA A 332 -13.41 -5.62 -17.43
C ALA A 332 -12.94 -6.97 -17.99
N ALA A 333 -11.67 -7.33 -17.76
CA ALA A 333 -11.13 -8.65 -18.13
C ALA A 333 -11.84 -9.77 -17.35
N GLY A 334 -12.04 -9.61 -16.04
CA GLY A 334 -12.76 -10.60 -15.21
C GLY A 334 -14.22 -10.79 -15.64
N ILE A 335 -14.93 -9.71 -15.99
CA ILE A 335 -16.30 -9.81 -16.53
C ILE A 335 -16.33 -10.53 -17.88
N ALA A 336 -15.34 -10.32 -18.75
CA ALA A 336 -15.26 -10.96 -20.05
C ALA A 336 -14.97 -12.48 -19.95
N GLU A 337 -14.07 -12.87 -19.04
CA GLU A 337 -13.80 -14.27 -18.73
C GLU A 337 -15.05 -14.96 -18.14
N MET A 338 -15.74 -14.29 -17.21
CA MET A 338 -16.96 -14.81 -16.58
C MET A 338 -18.19 -14.84 -17.50
N SER A 339 -18.25 -14.04 -18.57
CA SER A 339 -19.34 -14.14 -19.55
C SER A 339 -19.08 -15.23 -20.59
N GLY A 340 -17.82 -15.48 -20.94
CA GLY A 340 -17.44 -16.39 -22.01
C GLY A 340 -17.85 -15.91 -23.41
N GLU A 341 -18.30 -14.65 -23.56
CA GLU A 341 -18.79 -14.09 -24.83
C GLU A 341 -17.68 -13.46 -25.69
N PHE A 342 -16.51 -13.20 -25.10
CA PHE A 342 -15.41 -12.49 -25.76
C PHE A 342 -14.30 -13.46 -26.18
N HIS A 343 -14.00 -13.50 -27.48
CA HIS A 343 -13.00 -14.39 -28.06
C HIS A 343 -12.03 -13.64 -28.98
N GLY A 344 -10.81 -14.16 -29.15
CA GLY A 344 -9.83 -13.58 -30.06
C GLY A 344 -9.35 -12.19 -29.64
N GLU A 345 -9.53 -11.19 -30.51
CA GLU A 345 -8.93 -9.87 -30.34
C GLU A 345 -9.46 -9.07 -29.13
N PRO A 346 -10.79 -8.93 -28.89
CA PRO A 346 -11.30 -8.28 -27.67
C PRO A 346 -10.72 -8.83 -26.36
N ALA A 347 -10.63 -10.16 -26.22
CA ALA A 347 -10.05 -10.79 -25.04
C ALA A 347 -8.55 -10.44 -24.88
N ARG A 348 -7.77 -10.53 -25.96
CA ARG A 348 -6.35 -10.12 -25.98
C ARG A 348 -6.16 -8.62 -25.70
N ILE A 349 -7.10 -7.77 -26.09
CA ILE A 349 -7.08 -6.34 -25.76
C ILE A 349 -7.27 -6.15 -24.25
N MET A 350 -8.27 -6.78 -23.63
CA MET A 350 -8.57 -6.62 -22.20
C MET A 350 -7.43 -7.12 -21.30
N VAL A 351 -6.89 -8.32 -21.55
CA VAL A 351 -5.71 -8.84 -20.83
C VAL A 351 -4.51 -7.89 -20.95
N ALA A 352 -4.27 -7.33 -22.15
CA ALA A 352 -3.20 -6.36 -22.36
C ALA A 352 -3.48 -4.96 -21.77
N LEU A 353 -4.71 -4.64 -21.37
CA LEU A 353 -5.04 -3.41 -20.63
C LEU A 353 -4.88 -3.59 -19.11
N ASP A 354 -5.10 -4.80 -18.58
CA ASP A 354 -4.76 -5.17 -17.20
C ASP A 354 -3.23 -5.23 -16.98
N ALA A 355 -2.46 -5.79 -17.92
CA ALA A 355 -0.99 -5.78 -17.83
C ALA A 355 -0.40 -4.34 -17.76
N VAL A 356 -0.94 -3.41 -18.55
CA VAL A 356 -0.62 -1.97 -18.43
C VAL A 356 -1.14 -1.42 -17.10
N GLY A 357 -2.34 -1.84 -16.67
CA GLY A 357 -2.94 -1.52 -15.38
C GLY A 357 -2.01 -1.80 -14.21
N ASN A 358 -1.46 -3.01 -14.08
CA ASN A 358 -0.63 -3.38 -12.92
C ASN A 358 0.72 -2.65 -12.88
N THR A 359 1.33 -2.38 -14.05
CA THR A 359 2.52 -1.51 -14.11
C THR A 359 2.19 -0.09 -13.61
N THR A 360 1.01 0.42 -13.96
CA THR A 360 0.55 1.75 -13.53
C THR A 360 0.15 1.77 -12.05
N LYS A 361 -0.56 0.75 -11.53
CA LYS A 361 -0.83 0.52 -10.09
C LYS A 361 0.47 0.51 -9.26
N ALA A 362 1.57 0.01 -9.79
CA ALA A 362 2.87 0.03 -9.10
C ALA A 362 3.45 1.46 -9.05
N VAL A 363 3.49 2.16 -10.19
CA VAL A 363 3.97 3.54 -10.28
C VAL A 363 3.20 4.47 -9.34
N THR A 364 1.87 4.40 -9.33
CA THR A 364 1.00 5.26 -8.50
C THR A 364 1.21 5.05 -7.00
N LYS A 365 1.44 3.80 -6.56
CA LYS A 365 1.89 3.49 -5.19
C LYS A 365 3.21 4.20 -4.87
N GLY A 366 4.19 4.14 -5.76
CA GLY A 366 5.48 4.86 -5.60
C GLY A 366 5.33 6.37 -5.41
N PHE A 367 4.43 7.02 -6.18
CA PHE A 367 4.07 8.44 -5.98
C PHE A 367 3.43 8.70 -4.61
N ALA A 368 2.44 7.88 -4.23
CA ALA A 368 1.70 8.04 -2.98
C ALA A 368 2.59 7.85 -1.74
N ILE A 369 3.61 6.99 -1.86
CA ILE A 369 4.64 6.73 -0.85
C ILE A 369 5.65 7.89 -0.77
N GLY A 370 6.30 8.26 -1.89
CA GLY A 370 7.32 9.32 -1.90
C GLY A 370 6.77 10.68 -1.45
N SER A 371 5.55 11.03 -1.89
CA SER A 371 4.86 12.24 -1.43
C SER A 371 4.49 12.22 0.06
N ALA A 372 4.29 11.04 0.65
CA ALA A 372 4.06 10.91 2.09
C ALA A 372 5.33 11.22 2.91
N VAL A 373 6.50 10.81 2.43
CA VAL A 373 7.78 11.15 3.07
C VAL A 373 8.05 12.64 3.01
N ILE A 374 7.93 13.27 1.84
CA ILE A 374 8.23 14.70 1.69
C ILE A 374 7.30 15.56 2.56
N ALA A 375 6.00 15.22 2.58
CA ALA A 375 5.04 15.89 3.46
C ALA A 375 5.38 15.67 4.95
N ALA A 376 5.75 14.46 5.35
CA ALA A 376 6.14 14.17 6.73
C ALA A 376 7.45 14.87 7.15
N VAL A 377 8.43 14.98 6.25
CA VAL A 377 9.66 15.76 6.49
C VAL A 377 9.34 17.25 6.63
N ALA A 378 8.46 17.81 5.78
CA ALA A 378 8.03 19.20 5.89
C ALA A 378 7.29 19.50 7.21
N LEU A 379 6.50 18.56 7.72
CA LEU A 379 5.76 18.70 8.98
C LEU A 379 6.66 18.83 10.23
N PHE A 380 7.96 18.50 10.15
CA PHE A 380 8.90 18.80 11.24
C PHE A 380 9.07 20.30 11.50
N ALA A 381 8.87 21.18 10.50
CA ALA A 381 8.86 22.61 10.76
C ALA A 381 7.71 22.99 11.72
N SER A 382 6.49 22.56 11.41
CA SER A 382 5.33 22.78 12.27
C SER A 382 5.45 22.08 13.63
N TYR A 383 6.16 20.96 13.71
CA TYR A 383 6.48 20.28 14.97
C TYR A 383 7.38 21.15 15.87
N ILE A 384 8.48 21.68 15.32
CA ILE A 384 9.42 22.57 16.01
C ILE A 384 8.75 23.92 16.37
N GLU A 385 7.99 24.51 15.46
CA GLU A 385 7.22 25.74 15.69
C GLU A 385 6.17 25.56 16.80
N THR A 386 5.51 24.40 16.87
CA THR A 386 4.58 24.07 17.96
C THR A 386 5.32 23.96 19.29
N ILE A 387 6.50 23.31 19.35
CA ILE A 387 7.29 23.26 20.60
C ILE A 387 7.66 24.66 21.06
N GLY A 388 8.11 25.54 20.15
CA GLY A 388 8.44 26.92 20.46
C GLY A 388 7.27 27.72 21.03
N SER A 389 6.09 27.60 20.40
CA SER A 389 4.85 28.26 20.83
C SER A 389 4.42 27.81 22.23
N GLU A 390 4.36 26.50 22.48
CA GLU A 390 3.87 25.92 23.73
C GLU A 390 4.85 26.12 24.90
N LEU A 391 6.17 26.15 24.62
CA LEU A 391 7.20 26.54 25.58
C LEU A 391 7.36 28.07 25.72
N LYS A 392 6.66 28.87 24.92
CA LYS A 392 6.71 30.34 24.88
C LYS A 392 8.13 30.88 24.69
N LEU A 393 8.90 30.25 23.81
CA LEU A 393 10.26 30.68 23.49
C LEU A 393 10.25 32.01 22.71
N PRO A 394 11.24 32.89 22.92
CA PRO A 394 11.37 34.14 22.17
C PRO A 394 11.91 33.93 20.74
N ASP A 395 12.51 32.76 20.46
CA ASP A 395 13.09 32.44 19.17
C ASP A 395 12.04 32.17 18.10
N VAL A 396 12.25 32.75 16.91
CA VAL A 396 11.38 32.54 15.73
C VAL A 396 12.19 32.12 14.51
N GLY A 397 11.53 31.40 13.59
CA GLY A 397 12.12 30.94 12.33
C GLY A 397 13.38 30.11 12.53
N THR A 398 14.47 30.42 11.79
CA THR A 398 15.71 29.62 11.81
C THR A 398 16.41 29.60 13.19
N ALA A 399 16.20 30.59 14.07
CA ALA A 399 16.72 30.56 15.43
C ALA A 399 16.09 29.42 16.25
N LEU A 400 14.78 29.21 16.10
CA LEU A 400 14.03 28.22 16.85
C LEU A 400 14.51 26.78 16.60
N PHE A 401 15.00 26.46 15.40
CA PHE A 401 15.58 25.15 15.07
C PHE A 401 16.97 24.91 15.69
N ARG A 402 17.60 25.94 16.26
CA ARG A 402 18.90 25.86 16.94
C ARG A 402 18.79 25.94 18.47
N ASN A 403 17.58 26.13 19.00
CA ASN A 403 17.35 26.16 20.44
C ASN A 403 17.38 24.73 21.02
N ILE A 404 18.12 24.53 22.11
CA ILE A 404 18.28 23.22 22.78
C ILE A 404 16.94 22.65 23.30
N ALA A 405 15.93 23.50 23.55
CA ALA A 405 14.59 23.10 23.98
C ALA A 405 13.70 22.58 22.84
N THR A 406 14.12 22.67 21.57
CA THR A 406 13.41 22.13 20.40
C THR A 406 14.23 21.09 19.63
N GLN A 407 15.56 21.18 19.68
CA GLN A 407 16.47 20.35 18.90
C GLN A 407 16.34 18.85 19.22
N ILE A 408 15.88 18.07 18.25
CA ILE A 408 15.79 16.60 18.34
C ILE A 408 17.20 16.01 18.20
N ASN A 409 17.94 15.93 19.31
CA ASN A 409 19.28 15.36 19.34
C ASN A 409 19.24 13.82 19.39
N VAL A 410 19.58 13.16 18.28
CA VAL A 410 19.62 11.68 18.19
C VAL A 410 20.64 11.05 19.14
N ALA A 411 21.65 11.79 19.62
CA ALA A 411 22.62 11.30 20.59
C ALA A 411 22.13 11.31 22.05
N ASP A 412 20.98 11.94 22.36
CA ASP A 412 20.34 11.81 23.67
C ASP A 412 19.70 10.41 23.82
N PRO A 413 19.99 9.63 24.88
CA PRO A 413 19.42 8.30 25.05
C PRO A 413 17.89 8.23 25.07
N LYS A 414 17.19 9.23 25.63
CA LYS A 414 15.71 9.23 25.67
C LYS A 414 15.14 9.40 24.25
N THR A 415 15.76 10.28 23.47
CA THR A 415 15.45 10.54 22.07
C THR A 415 15.79 9.31 21.20
N PHE A 416 16.91 8.63 21.46
CA PHE A 416 17.30 7.41 20.77
C PHE A 416 16.36 6.22 21.03
N ILE A 417 15.79 6.09 22.24
CA ILE A 417 14.73 5.10 22.51
C ILE A 417 13.51 5.32 21.61
N GLY A 418 13.12 6.59 21.40
CA GLY A 418 12.08 6.97 20.45
C GLY A 418 12.42 6.53 19.02
N LEU A 419 13.64 6.78 18.56
CA LEU A 419 14.16 6.34 17.25
C LEU A 419 14.07 4.81 17.08
N LEU A 420 14.55 4.03 18.05
CA LEU A 420 14.54 2.56 18.01
C LEU A 420 13.12 2.01 17.90
N ILE A 421 12.20 2.50 18.74
CA ILE A 421 10.81 2.05 18.71
C ILE A 421 10.15 2.44 17.39
N GLY A 422 10.35 3.68 16.91
CA GLY A 422 9.81 4.15 15.63
C GLY A 422 10.29 3.32 14.44
N GLY A 423 11.57 2.93 14.42
CA GLY A 423 12.14 2.06 13.40
C GLY A 423 11.56 0.63 13.40
N SER A 424 11.13 0.14 14.56
CA SER A 424 10.51 -1.19 14.70
C SER A 424 9.06 -1.25 14.22
N VAL A 425 8.32 -0.14 14.30
CA VAL A 425 6.87 -0.11 14.09
C VAL A 425 6.47 -0.52 12.67
N PRO A 426 7.17 -0.08 11.59
CA PRO A 426 6.90 -0.59 10.25
C PRO A 426 7.07 -2.10 10.06
N PHE A 427 8.07 -2.73 10.70
CA PHE A 427 8.24 -4.18 10.64
C PHE A 427 7.10 -4.91 11.37
N LEU A 428 6.65 -4.39 12.53
CA LEU A 428 5.48 -4.91 13.24
C LEU A 428 4.20 -4.75 12.41
N PHE A 429 3.99 -3.60 11.79
CA PHE A 429 2.84 -3.31 10.92
C PHE A 429 2.77 -4.28 9.73
N SER A 430 3.88 -4.47 9.00
CA SER A 430 4.00 -5.46 7.94
C SER A 430 3.67 -6.87 8.44
N SER A 431 4.20 -7.27 9.60
CA SER A 431 3.94 -8.58 10.18
C SER A 431 2.45 -8.81 10.49
N LEU A 432 1.76 -7.80 11.03
CA LEU A 432 0.31 -7.86 11.29
C LEU A 432 -0.49 -7.99 9.98
N ALA A 433 -0.21 -7.14 9.01
CA ALA A 433 -0.89 -7.11 7.71
C ALA A 433 -0.74 -8.42 6.94
N ILE A 434 0.49 -8.91 6.77
CA ILE A 434 0.80 -10.14 6.03
C ILE A 434 0.17 -11.36 6.72
N ARG A 435 0.22 -11.43 8.06
CA ARG A 435 -0.42 -12.53 8.82
C ARG A 435 -1.95 -12.52 8.72
N ALA A 436 -2.58 -11.33 8.70
CA ALA A 436 -4.03 -11.22 8.52
C ALA A 436 -4.49 -11.74 7.16
N VAL A 437 -3.81 -11.36 6.08
CA VAL A 437 -4.09 -11.87 4.72
C VAL A 437 -3.83 -13.38 4.67
N GLY A 438 -2.68 -13.86 5.15
CA GLY A 438 -2.33 -15.29 5.13
C GLY A 438 -3.33 -16.19 5.88
N ARG A 439 -3.84 -15.75 7.04
CA ARG A 439 -4.95 -16.44 7.75
C ARG A 439 -6.20 -16.52 6.89
N THR A 440 -6.60 -15.40 6.30
CA THR A 440 -7.85 -15.27 5.55
C THR A 440 -7.80 -16.09 4.25
N ALA A 441 -6.69 -16.00 3.51
CA ALA A 441 -6.44 -16.78 2.31
C ALA A 441 -6.48 -18.30 2.58
N GLY A 442 -5.93 -18.76 3.71
CA GLY A 442 -6.02 -20.17 4.11
C GLY A 442 -7.46 -20.66 4.29
N VAL A 443 -8.34 -19.84 4.87
CA VAL A 443 -9.77 -20.15 5.02
C VAL A 443 -10.51 -20.10 3.67
N VAL A 444 -10.21 -19.13 2.81
CA VAL A 444 -10.78 -19.06 1.45
C VAL A 444 -10.38 -20.28 0.61
N VAL A 445 -9.12 -20.74 0.70
CA VAL A 445 -8.65 -21.95 0.01
C VAL A 445 -9.36 -23.21 0.53
N GLN A 446 -9.71 -23.29 1.82
CA GLN A 446 -10.53 -24.37 2.36
C GLN A 446 -11.96 -24.33 1.80
N GLU A 447 -12.66 -23.19 1.87
CA GLU A 447 -14.03 -23.04 1.35
C GLU A 447 -14.11 -23.34 -0.16
N VAL A 448 -13.16 -22.85 -0.96
CA VAL A 448 -13.10 -23.16 -2.41
C VAL A 448 -12.88 -24.65 -2.66
N ARG A 449 -11.98 -25.31 -1.91
CA ARG A 449 -11.78 -26.77 -2.02
C ARG A 449 -13.04 -27.54 -1.64
N ASP A 450 -13.70 -27.17 -0.55
CA ASP A 450 -14.91 -27.85 -0.06
C ASP A 450 -16.11 -27.65 -1.02
N GLN A 451 -16.19 -26.52 -1.75
CA GLN A 451 -17.19 -26.33 -2.80
C GLN A 451 -16.91 -27.17 -4.07
N PHE A 452 -15.64 -27.30 -4.46
CA PHE A 452 -15.21 -28.04 -5.65
C PHE A 452 -15.09 -29.56 -5.42
N ALA A 453 -15.11 -30.02 -4.18
CA ALA A 453 -14.91 -31.42 -3.79
C ALA A 453 -15.92 -32.41 -4.39
N ASP A 454 -17.12 -31.96 -4.80
CA ASP A 454 -18.11 -32.81 -5.48
C ASP A 454 -17.92 -32.91 -7.00
N GLY A 455 -16.93 -32.22 -7.57
CA GLY A 455 -16.62 -32.19 -9.00
C GLY A 455 -17.62 -31.44 -9.88
N LYS A 456 -18.84 -31.17 -9.40
CA LYS A 456 -19.96 -30.63 -10.20
C LYS A 456 -19.77 -29.18 -10.65
N ILE A 457 -18.87 -28.46 -9.98
CA ILE A 457 -18.44 -27.13 -10.42
C ILE A 457 -17.48 -27.25 -11.62
N MET A 458 -16.56 -28.23 -11.61
CA MET A 458 -15.62 -28.47 -12.71
C MET A 458 -16.30 -29.01 -13.97
N SER A 459 -17.38 -29.79 -13.83
CA SER A 459 -18.21 -30.25 -14.97
C SER A 459 -19.22 -29.20 -15.46
N GLY A 460 -19.39 -28.09 -14.74
CA GLY A 460 -20.35 -27.03 -15.06
C GLY A 460 -21.82 -27.35 -14.73
N GLU A 461 -22.10 -28.50 -14.10
CA GLU A 461 -23.45 -28.88 -13.63
C GLU A 461 -23.97 -27.96 -12.52
N LYS A 462 -23.07 -27.42 -11.70
CA LYS A 462 -23.36 -26.67 -10.46
C LYS A 462 -22.61 -25.34 -10.50
N LYS A 463 -23.32 -24.25 -10.20
CA LYS A 463 -22.67 -22.94 -9.99
C LYS A 463 -22.01 -22.88 -8.60
N PRO A 464 -20.86 -22.20 -8.45
CA PRO A 464 -20.28 -21.90 -7.14
C PRO A 464 -21.24 -21.08 -6.27
N ASP A 465 -21.08 -21.19 -4.95
CA ASP A 465 -21.69 -20.23 -4.02
C ASP A 465 -20.65 -19.15 -3.66
N TYR A 466 -20.83 -17.97 -4.26
CA TYR A 466 -19.96 -16.83 -4.01
C TYR A 466 -20.16 -16.20 -2.62
N GLY A 467 -21.30 -16.47 -1.95
CA GLY A 467 -21.68 -15.87 -0.68
C GLY A 467 -20.69 -16.12 0.46
N PRO A 468 -20.35 -17.38 0.79
CA PRO A 468 -19.40 -17.72 1.84
C PRO A 468 -18.04 -17.02 1.69
N VAL A 469 -17.48 -16.99 0.47
CA VAL A 469 -16.17 -16.34 0.21
C VAL A 469 -16.24 -14.83 0.43
N ILE A 470 -17.33 -14.18 0.00
CA ILE A 470 -17.57 -12.75 0.25
C ILE A 470 -17.70 -12.48 1.75
N ASP A 471 -18.46 -13.30 2.49
CA ASP A 471 -18.63 -13.15 3.95
C ASP A 471 -17.32 -13.36 4.72
N ILE A 472 -16.49 -14.35 4.33
CA ILE A 472 -15.16 -14.61 4.91
C ILE A 472 -14.27 -13.37 4.76
N CYS A 473 -14.11 -12.86 3.52
CA CYS A 473 -13.27 -11.68 3.25
C CYS A 473 -13.80 -10.40 3.91
N THR A 474 -15.12 -10.22 3.96
CA THR A 474 -15.77 -9.05 4.59
C THR A 474 -15.59 -9.06 6.11
N ALA A 475 -15.84 -10.20 6.76
CA ALA A 475 -15.69 -10.31 8.21
C ALA A 475 -14.23 -10.23 8.66
N ALA A 476 -13.31 -10.82 7.89
CA ALA A 476 -11.88 -10.78 8.19
C ALA A 476 -11.30 -9.36 8.04
N SER A 477 -11.53 -8.70 6.90
CA SER A 477 -10.98 -7.34 6.66
C SER A 477 -11.41 -6.33 7.73
N LEU A 478 -12.69 -6.30 8.10
CA LEU A 478 -13.21 -5.44 9.17
C LEU A 478 -12.57 -5.73 10.55
N ARG A 479 -12.31 -7.01 10.87
CA ARG A 479 -11.71 -7.42 12.16
C ARG A 479 -10.22 -7.11 12.22
N GLU A 480 -9.49 -7.46 11.16
CA GLU A 480 -8.03 -7.45 11.14
C GLU A 480 -7.45 -6.03 11.02
N LEU A 481 -8.12 -5.13 10.28
CA LEU A 481 -7.69 -3.73 10.10
C LEU A 481 -7.68 -2.92 11.43
N ALA A 482 -8.42 -3.34 12.45
CA ALA A 482 -8.49 -2.63 13.72
C ALA A 482 -7.15 -2.60 14.47
N THR A 483 -6.35 -3.68 14.44
CA THR A 483 -5.09 -3.75 15.21
C THR A 483 -3.98 -2.87 14.62
N PRO A 484 -3.72 -2.88 13.29
CA PRO A 484 -2.77 -1.94 12.67
C PRO A 484 -3.21 -0.47 12.79
N ALA A 485 -4.52 -0.18 12.78
CA ALA A 485 -5.03 1.18 13.00
C ALA A 485 -4.82 1.66 14.44
N LEU A 486 -5.02 0.79 15.44
CA LEU A 486 -4.72 1.11 16.85
C LEU A 486 -3.21 1.31 17.06
N LEU A 487 -2.35 0.51 16.42
CA LEU A 487 -0.90 0.72 16.41
C LEU A 487 -0.53 2.11 15.83
N ALA A 488 -1.20 2.53 14.75
CA ALA A 488 -0.97 3.82 14.11
C ALA A 488 -1.30 5.04 14.99
N VAL A 489 -2.35 4.95 15.80
CA VAL A 489 -2.82 6.07 16.64
C VAL A 489 -2.17 6.05 18.03
N LEU A 490 -2.00 4.87 18.63
CA LEU A 490 -1.56 4.76 20.03
C LEU A 490 -0.03 4.83 20.19
N ALA A 491 0.77 4.40 19.20
CA ALA A 491 2.23 4.47 19.33
C ALA A 491 2.76 5.91 19.53
N PRO A 492 2.30 6.94 18.76
CA PRO A 492 2.58 8.35 19.06
C PRO A 492 2.23 8.78 20.49
N VAL A 493 1.06 8.37 20.99
CA VAL A 493 0.57 8.71 22.34
C VAL A 493 1.47 8.12 23.42
N ILE A 494 1.83 6.84 23.29
CA ILE A 494 2.68 6.12 24.25
C ILE A 494 4.07 6.78 24.34
N ILE A 495 4.70 7.09 23.21
CA ILE A 495 6.05 7.70 23.18
C ILE A 495 6.02 9.15 23.64
N GLY A 496 5.04 9.94 23.17
CA GLY A 496 4.95 11.36 23.46
C GLY A 496 4.72 11.67 24.94
N PHE A 497 3.68 11.07 25.54
CA PHE A 497 3.41 11.28 26.97
C PHE A 497 4.40 10.49 27.84
N GLY A 498 4.68 9.23 27.50
CA GLY A 498 5.46 8.30 28.32
C GLY A 498 6.98 8.49 28.28
N ILE A 499 7.54 9.22 27.31
CA ILE A 499 8.98 9.55 27.25
C ILE A 499 9.16 11.07 27.17
N SER A 500 9.00 11.66 25.98
CA SER A 500 9.09 13.11 25.75
C SER A 500 8.66 13.48 24.32
N TYR A 501 8.44 14.79 24.08
CA TYR A 501 8.24 15.32 22.74
C TYR A 501 9.50 15.19 21.84
N PHE A 502 10.71 15.14 22.41
CA PHE A 502 11.94 14.84 21.65
C PHE A 502 11.94 13.38 21.15
N ALA A 503 11.61 12.44 22.03
CA ALA A 503 11.50 11.02 21.69
C ALA A 503 10.40 10.76 20.65
N LEU A 504 9.28 11.50 20.72
CA LEU A 504 8.23 11.46 19.69
C LEU A 504 8.72 12.01 18.34
N GLY A 505 9.53 13.08 18.34
CA GLY A 505 10.15 13.61 17.13
C GLY A 505 11.10 12.60 16.46
N ALA A 506 11.94 11.93 17.23
CA ALA A 506 12.82 10.87 16.73
C ALA A 506 12.05 9.61 16.30
N PHE A 507 10.99 9.24 17.01
CA PHE A 507 10.06 8.17 16.61
C PHE A 507 9.48 8.44 15.22
N LEU A 508 9.00 9.67 14.96
CA LEU A 508 8.52 10.06 13.64
C LEU A 508 9.60 9.93 12.57
N ALA A 509 10.82 10.42 12.83
CA ALA A 509 11.93 10.34 11.87
C ALA A 509 12.24 8.88 11.48
N ALA A 510 12.27 7.97 12.46
CA ALA A 510 12.52 6.56 12.23
C ALA A 510 11.35 5.84 11.54
N VAL A 511 10.10 6.19 11.86
CA VAL A 511 8.88 5.71 11.16
C VAL A 511 8.90 6.13 9.69
N ILE A 512 9.27 7.38 9.40
CA ILE A 512 9.35 7.90 8.02
C ILE A 512 10.42 7.14 7.24
N LEU A 513 11.61 6.98 7.79
CA LEU A 513 12.73 6.27 7.17
C LEU A 513 12.41 4.79 6.92
N THR A 514 12.08 4.03 7.97
CA THR A 514 11.84 2.59 7.85
C THR A 514 10.51 2.26 7.16
N GLY A 515 9.51 3.13 7.31
CA GLY A 515 8.24 3.06 6.61
C GLY A 515 8.41 3.26 5.11
N GLN A 516 9.19 4.25 4.67
CA GLN A 516 9.56 4.43 3.25
C GLN A 516 10.24 3.19 2.68
N LEU A 517 11.21 2.63 3.41
CA LEU A 517 11.95 1.45 2.96
C LEU A 517 11.04 0.23 2.80
N MET A 518 10.17 -0.03 3.78
CA MET A 518 9.21 -1.14 3.70
C MET A 518 8.10 -0.91 2.67
N ALA A 519 7.61 0.32 2.52
CA ALA A 519 6.58 0.67 1.53
C ALA A 519 7.03 0.34 0.10
N ASN A 520 8.24 0.79 -0.28
CA ASN A 520 8.80 0.52 -1.60
C ASN A 520 9.21 -0.95 -1.78
N TYR A 521 9.89 -1.55 -0.79
CA TYR A 521 10.26 -2.97 -0.84
C TYR A 521 9.05 -3.86 -1.14
N LEU A 522 7.98 -3.75 -0.36
CA LEU A 522 6.79 -4.59 -0.47
C LEU A 522 6.00 -4.31 -1.76
N SER A 523 5.86 -3.03 -2.13
CA SER A 523 5.14 -2.64 -3.35
C SER A 523 5.84 -3.11 -4.62
N ASN A 524 7.17 -2.97 -4.67
CA ASN A 524 7.96 -3.31 -5.85
C ASN A 524 8.21 -4.82 -5.95
N ALA A 525 8.53 -5.52 -4.85
CA ALA A 525 8.72 -6.98 -4.87
C ALA A 525 7.48 -7.71 -5.39
N GLY A 526 6.29 -7.40 -4.84
CA GLY A 526 5.05 -8.02 -5.29
C GLY A 526 4.61 -7.57 -6.69
N GLY A 527 4.87 -6.32 -7.09
CA GLY A 527 4.66 -5.88 -8.47
C GLY A 527 5.57 -6.59 -9.48
N ALA A 528 6.81 -6.89 -9.09
CA ALA A 528 7.77 -7.62 -9.90
C ALA A 528 7.44 -9.12 -10.00
N TRP A 529 6.98 -9.78 -8.93
CA TRP A 529 6.49 -11.17 -9.01
C TRP A 529 5.24 -11.31 -9.90
N ASP A 530 4.26 -10.41 -9.79
CA ASP A 530 3.07 -10.40 -10.65
C ASP A 530 3.45 -10.27 -12.13
N ASN A 531 4.30 -9.30 -12.44
CA ASN A 531 4.74 -9.07 -13.81
C ASN A 531 5.72 -10.14 -14.32
N ALA A 532 6.50 -10.80 -13.46
CA ALA A 532 7.28 -11.98 -13.83
C ALA A 532 6.36 -13.15 -14.21
N LYS A 533 5.33 -13.44 -13.40
CA LYS A 533 4.25 -14.37 -13.77
C LYS A 533 3.63 -13.97 -15.11
N LYS A 534 3.21 -12.71 -15.29
CA LYS A 534 2.63 -12.24 -16.56
C LYS A 534 3.59 -12.36 -17.75
N TYR A 535 4.90 -12.18 -17.55
CA TYR A 535 5.91 -12.38 -18.60
C TYR A 535 5.97 -13.85 -19.07
N ILE A 536 5.91 -14.81 -18.14
CA ILE A 536 5.78 -16.23 -18.48
C ILE A 536 4.43 -16.50 -19.18
N GLU A 537 3.33 -15.97 -18.66
CA GLU A 537 1.99 -16.13 -19.27
C GLU A 537 1.89 -15.61 -20.72
N ASP A 538 2.74 -14.65 -21.09
CA ASP A 538 2.85 -14.06 -22.42
C ASP A 538 3.61 -14.95 -23.43
N GLY A 539 4.12 -16.11 -23.00
CA GLY A 539 4.75 -17.14 -23.84
C GLY A 539 6.24 -17.40 -23.57
N HIS A 540 6.86 -16.68 -22.63
CA HIS A 540 8.25 -16.92 -22.22
C HIS A 540 8.31 -18.08 -21.20
N GLU A 541 9.50 -18.64 -20.95
CA GLU A 541 9.70 -19.68 -19.92
C GLU A 541 8.77 -20.92 -20.03
N GLY A 542 8.34 -21.23 -21.25
CA GLY A 542 7.42 -22.33 -21.58
C GLY A 542 5.94 -21.94 -21.66
N GLY A 543 5.53 -20.84 -21.02
CA GLY A 543 4.13 -20.40 -21.02
C GLY A 543 3.26 -21.00 -19.89
N LYS A 544 1.95 -20.79 -19.98
CA LYS A 544 0.98 -21.23 -18.95
C LYS A 544 1.00 -22.75 -18.73
N GLY A 545 0.91 -23.17 -17.47
CA GLY A 545 0.77 -24.57 -17.06
C GLY A 545 2.08 -25.33 -16.86
N TYR A 546 3.21 -24.83 -17.36
CA TYR A 546 4.55 -25.37 -17.08
C TYR A 546 4.97 -25.08 -15.63
N ASP A 547 5.96 -25.82 -15.11
CA ASP A 547 6.38 -25.69 -13.71
C ASP A 547 6.99 -24.34 -13.37
N ALA A 548 7.62 -23.65 -14.33
CA ALA A 548 8.06 -22.27 -14.19
C ALA A 548 6.86 -21.30 -13.98
N HIS A 549 5.75 -21.50 -14.69
CA HIS A 549 4.52 -20.72 -14.47
C HIS A 549 3.93 -21.00 -13.07
N LYS A 550 3.92 -22.26 -12.60
CA LYS A 550 3.49 -22.62 -11.24
C LYS A 550 4.37 -21.96 -10.18
N ALA A 551 5.69 -21.92 -10.39
CA ALA A 551 6.64 -21.25 -9.51
C ALA A 551 6.43 -19.72 -9.47
N ALA A 552 6.18 -19.09 -10.60
CA ALA A 552 5.88 -17.65 -10.67
C ALA A 552 4.52 -17.30 -10.03
N VAL A 553 3.49 -18.15 -10.14
CA VAL A 553 2.21 -17.99 -9.41
C VAL A 553 2.41 -18.08 -7.89
N ILE A 554 3.32 -18.94 -7.41
CA ILE A 554 3.69 -18.98 -5.98
C ILE A 554 4.39 -17.67 -5.57
N GLY A 555 5.29 -17.13 -6.40
CA GLY A 555 5.89 -15.81 -6.16
C GLY A 555 4.84 -14.68 -6.08
N ASP A 556 3.89 -14.65 -7.03
CA ASP A 556 2.84 -13.62 -7.07
C ASP A 556 1.89 -13.69 -5.87
N THR A 557 1.50 -14.90 -5.45
CA THR A 557 0.64 -15.10 -4.26
C THR A 557 1.35 -14.81 -2.92
N VAL A 558 2.70 -14.81 -2.90
CA VAL A 558 3.50 -14.20 -1.82
C VAL A 558 3.51 -12.67 -1.95
N GLY A 559 3.49 -12.16 -3.18
CA GLY A 559 3.44 -10.73 -3.53
C GLY A 559 2.13 -10.02 -3.25
N ASP A 560 0.97 -10.66 -3.35
CA ASP A 560 -0.35 -10.06 -3.10
C ASP A 560 -0.44 -9.33 -1.73
N PRO A 561 -0.17 -9.97 -0.57
CA PRO A 561 -0.19 -9.27 0.72
C PRO A 561 0.87 -8.16 0.83
N PHE A 562 1.96 -8.23 0.05
CA PHE A 562 3.01 -7.21 0.04
C PHE A 562 2.54 -5.99 -0.76
N LYS A 563 2.13 -6.20 -2.03
CA LYS A 563 1.86 -5.13 -3.00
C LYS A 563 0.49 -4.47 -2.83
N ASP A 564 -0.52 -5.17 -2.30
CA ASP A 564 -1.91 -4.70 -2.23
C ASP A 564 -2.47 -4.61 -0.81
N THR A 565 -1.71 -4.98 0.23
CA THR A 565 -2.10 -4.73 1.63
C THR A 565 -1.02 -3.98 2.41
N ALA A 566 0.15 -4.58 2.63
CA ALA A 566 1.14 -4.02 3.55
C ALA A 566 1.87 -2.77 2.98
N GLY A 567 2.41 -2.86 1.76
CA GLY A 567 3.16 -1.80 1.09
C GLY A 567 2.37 -0.48 0.94
N PRO A 568 1.19 -0.47 0.31
CA PRO A 568 0.39 0.75 0.11
C PRO A 568 -0.07 1.39 1.42
N ALA A 569 -0.29 0.59 2.48
CA ALA A 569 -0.78 1.07 3.76
C ALA A 569 0.27 1.87 4.57
N PHE A 570 1.55 1.88 4.15
CA PHE A 570 2.56 2.76 4.76
C PHE A 570 2.34 4.25 4.48
N ASN A 571 1.80 4.60 3.31
CA ASN A 571 1.43 5.98 2.97
C ASN A 571 0.45 6.59 4.02
N PRO A 572 -0.72 5.97 4.31
CA PRO A 572 -1.57 6.43 5.40
C PRO A 572 -0.96 6.20 6.80
N LEU A 573 -0.15 5.16 7.04
CA LEU A 573 0.50 4.94 8.34
C LEU A 573 1.37 6.14 8.76
N ILE A 574 2.28 6.56 7.86
CA ILE A 574 3.19 7.69 8.06
C ILE A 574 2.38 8.98 8.25
N LYS A 575 1.37 9.22 7.41
CA LYS A 575 0.52 10.43 7.49
C LYS A 575 -0.29 10.49 8.79
N VAL A 576 -0.87 9.37 9.24
CA VAL A 576 -1.62 9.29 10.50
C VAL A 576 -0.72 9.52 11.70
N MET A 577 0.47 8.87 11.78
CA MET A 577 1.37 9.07 12.91
C MET A 577 1.85 10.52 13.04
N ASN A 578 2.23 11.17 11.93
CA ASN A 578 2.65 12.57 11.95
C ASN A 578 1.50 13.51 12.36
N LEU A 579 0.29 13.33 11.81
CA LEU A 579 -0.88 14.14 12.13
C LEU A 579 -1.31 13.97 13.60
N VAL A 580 -1.38 12.72 14.08
CA VAL A 580 -1.71 12.44 15.49
C VAL A 580 -0.68 13.07 16.41
N SER A 581 0.62 12.95 16.10
CA SER A 581 1.70 13.53 16.91
C SER A 581 1.58 15.05 17.03
N LEU A 582 1.37 15.76 15.93
CA LEU A 582 1.15 17.21 15.94
C LEU A 582 -0.11 17.60 16.74
N LEU A 583 -1.20 16.84 16.61
CA LEU A 583 -2.46 17.11 17.31
C LEU A 583 -2.34 16.95 18.83
N ILE A 584 -1.51 16.02 19.33
CA ILE A 584 -1.31 15.77 20.77
C ILE A 584 -0.13 16.56 21.36
N LEU A 585 0.74 17.15 20.53
CA LEU A 585 1.97 17.81 20.97
C LEU A 585 1.75 18.95 22.00
N PRO A 586 0.75 19.85 21.84
CA PRO A 586 0.41 20.82 22.88
C PRO A 586 0.03 20.18 24.22
N ALA A 587 -0.72 19.07 24.19
CA ALA A 587 -1.10 18.36 25.41
C ALA A 587 0.08 17.63 26.07
N ILE A 588 1.05 17.14 25.29
CA ILE A 588 2.31 16.57 25.83
C ILE A 588 3.12 17.65 26.54
N ILE A 589 3.25 18.83 25.93
CA ILE A 589 4.06 19.93 26.50
C ILE A 589 3.35 20.58 27.69
N GLY A 590 2.04 20.83 27.60
CA GLY A 590 1.24 21.39 28.69
C GLY A 590 1.11 20.46 29.91
N LEU A 591 1.29 19.15 29.74
CA LEU A 591 1.37 18.18 30.83
C LEU A 591 2.80 17.78 31.20
N LYS A 592 3.85 18.37 30.61
CA LYS A 592 5.26 17.92 30.76
C LYS A 592 5.67 17.73 32.24
N ASP A 593 5.23 18.65 33.10
CA ASP A 593 5.56 18.70 34.54
C ASP A 593 4.59 17.88 35.42
N ASN A 594 3.60 17.20 34.82
CA ASN A 594 2.64 16.32 35.50
C ASN A 594 2.84 14.86 35.05
N ASP A 595 3.89 14.25 35.59
CA ASP A 595 4.24 12.85 35.32
C ASP A 595 3.09 11.88 35.63
N GLY A 596 2.29 12.13 36.67
CA GLY A 596 1.14 11.28 37.02
C GLY A 596 0.09 11.20 35.91
N ALA A 597 -0.28 12.34 35.33
CA ALA A 597 -1.20 12.41 34.19
C ALA A 597 -0.55 11.80 32.92
N ARG A 598 0.71 12.14 32.64
CA ARG A 598 1.45 11.65 31.47
C ARG A 598 1.58 10.12 31.46
N PHE A 599 2.06 9.52 32.55
CA PHE A 599 2.21 8.08 32.64
C PHE A 599 0.87 7.36 32.67
N SER A 600 -0.19 7.96 33.22
CA SER A 600 -1.55 7.41 33.17
C SER A 600 -2.10 7.35 31.73
N ILE A 601 -1.92 8.41 30.93
CA ILE A 601 -2.29 8.44 29.50
C ILE A 601 -1.48 7.40 28.70
N ALA A 602 -0.16 7.38 28.90
CA ALA A 602 0.74 6.44 28.21
C ALA A 602 0.43 4.98 28.58
N ALA A 603 0.20 4.68 29.86
CA ALA A 603 -0.15 3.34 30.33
C ALA A 603 -1.52 2.88 29.81
N ALA A 604 -2.53 3.75 29.80
CA ALA A 604 -3.84 3.43 29.23
C ALA A 604 -3.73 3.10 27.72
N ALA A 605 -3.02 3.93 26.96
CA ALA A 605 -2.75 3.69 25.54
C ALA A 605 -1.96 2.38 25.32
N LEU A 606 -0.95 2.10 26.15
CA LEU A 606 -0.15 0.89 26.09
C LEU A 606 -0.96 -0.37 26.42
N VAL A 607 -1.84 -0.33 27.43
CA VAL A 607 -2.73 -1.45 27.78
C VAL A 607 -3.72 -1.75 26.64
N VAL A 608 -4.30 -0.73 26.01
CA VAL A 608 -5.18 -0.92 24.84
C VAL A 608 -4.40 -1.49 23.66
N LEU A 609 -3.18 -1.00 23.40
CA LEU A 609 -2.34 -1.50 22.30
C LEU A 609 -1.89 -2.96 22.54
N ILE A 610 -1.44 -3.30 23.75
CA ILE A 610 -1.11 -4.68 24.14
C ILE A 610 -2.35 -5.57 24.05
N GLY A 611 -3.53 -5.09 24.45
CA GLY A 611 -4.81 -5.79 24.28
C GLY A 611 -5.10 -6.11 22.80
N ALA A 612 -4.95 -5.14 21.90
CA ALA A 612 -5.15 -5.34 20.47
C ALA A 612 -4.11 -6.29 19.85
N LEU A 613 -2.82 -6.10 20.17
CA LEU A 613 -1.73 -6.95 19.69
C LEU A 613 -1.87 -8.40 20.19
N THR A 614 -2.21 -8.61 21.46
CA THR A 614 -2.44 -9.95 22.03
C THR A 614 -3.70 -10.59 21.47
N PHE A 615 -4.77 -9.83 21.19
CA PHE A 615 -5.96 -10.32 20.50
C PHE A 615 -5.63 -10.82 19.08
N SER A 616 -4.91 -10.03 18.27
CA SER A 616 -4.47 -10.45 16.92
C SER A 616 -3.47 -11.62 16.97
N ALA A 617 -2.58 -11.66 17.98
CA ALA A 617 -1.60 -12.73 18.16
C ALA A 617 -2.16 -14.02 18.77
N ARG A 618 -3.34 -13.98 19.41
CA ARG A 618 -4.08 -15.17 19.90
C ARG A 618 -4.88 -15.85 18.80
N GLN A 619 -5.23 -15.16 17.71
CA GLN A 619 -5.90 -15.73 16.53
C GLN A 619 -4.94 -16.57 15.64
N LYS A 620 -4.03 -17.33 16.26
CA LYS A 620 -3.10 -18.22 15.56
C LYS A 620 -3.82 -19.49 15.09
N THR A 621 -4.08 -19.56 13.78
CA THR A 621 -4.07 -20.80 12.99
C THR A 621 -4.64 -22.05 13.68
N SER A 622 -5.95 -22.06 13.91
CA SER A 622 -6.71 -23.31 13.91
C SER A 622 -7.36 -23.49 12.54
N LEU A 623 -6.75 -24.33 11.70
CA LEU A 623 -7.41 -24.85 10.49
C LEU A 623 -8.49 -25.90 10.84
N GLY A 624 -8.74 -26.11 12.14
CA GLY A 624 -9.71 -27.06 12.71
C GLY A 624 -10.97 -26.42 13.33
N GLU A 625 -10.87 -25.30 14.06
CA GLU A 625 -12.08 -24.69 14.67
C GLU A 625 -13.03 -24.14 13.60
N THR A 626 -12.50 -23.67 12.47
CA THR A 626 -13.31 -23.26 11.31
C THR A 626 -14.16 -24.41 10.76
N ARG A 627 -13.69 -25.67 10.82
CA ARG A 627 -14.52 -26.83 10.47
C ARG A 627 -15.69 -26.97 11.44
N VAL A 628 -15.44 -26.91 12.75
CA VAL A 628 -16.48 -27.00 13.78
C VAL A 628 -17.52 -25.86 13.61
N ALA A 629 -17.06 -24.63 13.39
CA ALA A 629 -17.93 -23.47 13.18
C ALA A 629 -18.73 -23.51 11.86
N ALA A 630 -18.19 -24.14 10.81
CA ALA A 630 -18.89 -24.35 9.53
C ALA A 630 -19.90 -25.50 9.63
N THR A 631 -19.54 -26.63 10.27
CA THR A 631 -20.43 -27.76 10.51
C THR A 631 -21.59 -27.39 11.44
N LEU A 632 -21.38 -26.52 12.44
CA LEU A 632 -22.45 -25.97 13.30
C LEU A 632 -23.31 -24.87 12.62
N ARG A 633 -23.05 -24.55 11.34
CA ARG A 633 -23.84 -23.59 10.54
C ARG A 633 -24.57 -24.23 9.35
N ARG A 634 -24.37 -25.52 9.09
CA ARG A 634 -25.12 -26.31 8.10
C ARG A 634 -26.26 -27.09 8.76
#